data_AF-A0A2S5V1R4-F1
#
_entry.id   AF-A0A2S5V1R4-F1
#
_cell.length_a   1.000
_cell.length_b   1.000
_cell.length_c   1.000
_cell.angle_alpha   90.00
_cell.angle_beta   90.00
_cell.angle_gamma   90.00
#
_symmetry.space_group_name_H-M   'P 1'
#
loop_
_entity.id
_entity.type
_entity.pdbx_description
1 polymer ?
#
loop_
_entity_poly.entity_id
_entity_poly.type
_entity_poly.pdbx_seq_one_letter_code
_entity_poly.pdbx_strand_id
1 'polypeptide(L)'
;MRELSSLKLTLSLTTTAVALLLTGCAPATPADTARAGPAAAPTAPLTATPSAAATMIATPEASVETDAYGVRFWDSESDRGAVTYQEGALGMTVADQELYVEEKFLISQCMREQGIDYRFRLPWQLHPEDKSEANEQYGEAELLALYGEPSTSETAAPAPYDWTQHGCTGFAEHEMGQDGTV
;
A
#
# COMPACT_ATOMS: atom_id res chain seq x y z
N MET A 1 -33.68 18.52 30.94
CA MET A 1 -33.48 19.89 30.43
C MET A 1 -32.15 19.89 29.70
N ARG A 2 -32.18 20.16 28.40
CA ARG A 2 -31.04 20.15 27.48
C ARG A 2 -30.35 21.50 27.56
N GLU A 3 -29.03 21.51 27.67
CA GLU A 3 -28.21 22.69 27.35
C GLU A 3 -27.09 22.23 26.42
N LEU A 4 -27.35 22.38 25.12
CA LEU A 4 -26.40 22.22 24.01
C LEU A 4 -25.64 23.54 23.90
N SER A 5 -24.48 23.64 24.54
CA SER A 5 -23.58 24.79 24.35
C SER A 5 -22.68 24.57 23.15
N SER A 6 -22.96 25.37 22.13
CA SER A 6 -22.31 25.50 20.83
C SER A 6 -20.79 25.70 20.94
N LEU A 7 -19.99 24.75 20.43
CA LEU A 7 -18.61 25.03 20.03
C LEU A 7 -18.60 25.52 18.57
N LYS A 8 -18.28 26.80 18.38
CA LYS A 8 -17.94 27.37 17.08
C LYS A 8 -16.50 27.00 16.76
N LEU A 9 -16.31 26.03 15.87
CA LEU A 9 -14.99 25.74 15.28
C LEU A 9 -14.76 26.71 14.12
N THR A 10 -13.90 27.71 14.32
CA THR A 10 -13.35 28.54 13.24
C THR A 10 -12.17 27.79 12.61
N LEU A 11 -12.39 27.22 11.43
CA LEU A 11 -11.36 26.56 10.62
C LEU A 11 -10.62 27.64 9.79
N SER A 12 -9.36 27.91 10.12
CA SER A 12 -8.48 28.76 9.31
C SER A 12 -7.64 27.86 8.41
N LEU A 13 -7.98 27.78 7.11
CA LEU A 13 -7.14 27.12 6.12
C LEU A 13 -6.06 28.09 5.62
N THR A 14 -4.80 27.85 5.98
CA THR A 14 -3.64 28.52 5.35
C THR A 14 -3.11 27.64 4.21
N THR A 15 -3.54 27.98 3.00
CA THR A 15 -3.06 27.37 1.75
C THR A 15 -1.65 27.88 1.45
N THR A 16 -0.63 27.01 1.56
CA THR A 16 0.74 27.36 1.13
C THR A 16 1.00 26.69 -0.21
N ALA A 17 0.87 27.45 -1.30
CA ALA A 17 1.23 27.00 -2.64
C ALA A 17 2.76 27.12 -2.83
N VAL A 18 3.45 26.00 -3.00
CA VAL A 18 4.87 25.96 -3.38
C VAL A 18 4.94 25.84 -4.90
N ALA A 19 5.39 26.91 -5.56
CA ALA A 19 5.71 26.93 -6.98
C ALA A 19 7.17 26.46 -7.19
N LEU A 20 7.37 25.31 -7.83
CA LEU A 20 8.68 24.90 -8.34
C LEU A 20 8.82 25.29 -9.81
N LEU A 21 9.64 26.33 -10.04
CA LEU A 21 10.17 26.72 -11.34
C LEU A 21 11.32 25.77 -11.70
N LEU A 22 11.12 24.92 -12.71
CA LEU A 22 12.22 24.21 -13.36
C LEU A 22 12.54 24.91 -14.68
N THR A 23 13.49 25.84 -14.59
CA THR A 23 14.19 26.47 -15.71
C THR A 23 15.35 25.57 -16.12
N GLY A 24 15.32 25.02 -17.33
CA GLY A 24 16.41 24.22 -17.88
C GLY A 24 16.51 24.36 -19.40
N CYS A 25 17.36 25.29 -19.83
CA CYS A 25 17.75 25.51 -21.23
C CYS A 25 18.84 24.53 -21.68
N ALA A 26 18.74 24.07 -22.94
CA ALA A 26 19.78 24.08 -23.99
C ALA A 26 19.72 22.81 -24.89
N PRO A 27 20.30 22.82 -26.11
CA PRO A 27 20.43 23.90 -27.09
C PRO A 27 19.84 23.53 -28.47
N ALA A 28 19.83 24.54 -29.35
CA ALA A 28 19.27 24.55 -30.70
C ALA A 28 19.99 23.63 -31.71
N THR A 29 19.20 22.94 -32.54
CA THR A 29 19.59 22.36 -33.82
C THR A 29 19.92 23.45 -34.85
N PRO A 30 21.06 23.39 -35.56
CA PRO A 30 21.24 24.19 -36.77
C PRO A 30 20.43 23.57 -37.91
N ALA A 31 19.51 24.36 -38.47
CA ALA A 31 18.99 24.16 -39.80
C ALA A 31 20.04 24.65 -40.79
N ASP A 32 20.48 23.81 -41.72
CA ASP A 32 21.15 24.26 -42.93
C ASP A 32 20.26 23.96 -44.13
N THR A 33 19.92 25.03 -44.85
CA THR A 33 19.06 25.02 -46.03
C THR A 33 19.95 25.24 -47.24
N ALA A 34 20.15 24.21 -48.06
CA ALA A 34 20.71 24.37 -49.40
C ALA A 34 19.78 23.75 -50.45
N ARG A 35 19.59 24.52 -51.53
CA ARG A 35 18.49 24.48 -52.50
C ARG A 35 18.94 23.83 -53.82
N ALA A 36 18.11 22.91 -54.32
CA ALA A 36 17.74 22.53 -55.69
C ALA A 36 18.77 22.37 -56.84
N GLY A 37 18.73 21.20 -57.51
CA GLY A 37 19.08 20.98 -58.93
C GLY A 37 19.27 19.49 -59.32
N PRO A 38 18.81 18.99 -60.50
CA PRO A 38 18.29 17.62 -60.67
C PRO A 38 19.26 16.64 -61.35
N ALA A 39 19.24 15.36 -60.96
CA ALA A 39 19.70 14.25 -61.82
C ALA A 39 19.28 12.87 -61.29
N ALA A 40 18.58 12.13 -62.15
CA ALA A 40 18.51 10.67 -62.32
C ALA A 40 18.51 9.73 -61.09
N ALA A 41 17.43 8.93 -61.00
CA ALA A 41 17.29 7.79 -60.11
C ALA A 41 18.43 6.75 -60.27
N PRO A 42 18.76 6.06 -59.17
CA PRO A 42 18.56 4.61 -59.14
C PRO A 42 17.73 4.20 -57.92
N THR A 43 16.76 3.32 -58.17
CA THR A 43 15.93 2.65 -57.17
C THR A 43 16.82 1.95 -56.13
N ALA A 44 16.92 2.52 -54.92
CA ALA A 44 17.49 1.81 -53.79
C ALA A 44 16.48 0.76 -53.30
N PRO A 45 16.91 -0.46 -52.95
CA PRO A 45 16.02 -1.44 -52.33
C PRO A 45 15.52 -0.86 -51.00
N LEU A 46 14.19 -0.86 -50.83
CA LEU A 46 13.55 -0.60 -49.54
C LEU A 46 14.03 -1.67 -48.55
N THR A 47 15.02 -1.33 -47.73
CA THR A 47 15.28 -2.07 -46.50
C THR A 47 14.07 -1.83 -45.60
N ALA A 48 13.13 -2.78 -45.60
CA ALA A 48 12.05 -2.80 -44.64
C ALA A 48 12.67 -2.90 -43.24
N THR A 49 12.64 -1.81 -42.48
CA THR A 49 12.86 -1.86 -41.04
C THR A 49 11.79 -2.81 -40.48
N PRO A 50 12.14 -3.95 -39.87
CA PRO A 50 11.14 -4.72 -39.16
C PRO A 50 10.61 -3.80 -38.06
N SER A 51 9.32 -3.47 -38.16
CA SER A 51 8.58 -2.87 -37.06
C SER A 51 8.73 -3.83 -35.89
N ALA A 52 9.54 -3.44 -34.90
CA ALA A 52 9.59 -4.13 -33.64
C ALA A 52 8.20 -4.00 -33.04
N ALA A 53 7.38 -5.02 -33.26
CA ALA A 53 6.15 -5.20 -32.53
C ALA A 53 6.56 -5.20 -31.06
N ALA A 54 6.19 -4.13 -30.34
CA ALA A 54 6.29 -4.08 -28.91
C ALA A 54 5.48 -5.27 -28.40
N THR A 55 6.19 -6.35 -28.09
CA THR A 55 5.61 -7.49 -27.40
C THR A 55 5.27 -6.92 -26.04
N MET A 56 4.00 -6.61 -25.82
CA MET A 56 3.50 -6.40 -24.47
C MET A 56 3.76 -7.72 -23.76
N ILE A 57 4.85 -7.78 -23.00
CA ILE A 57 5.05 -8.82 -22.02
C ILE A 57 3.87 -8.63 -21.08
N ALA A 58 2.88 -9.52 -21.16
CA ALA A 58 1.82 -9.56 -20.17
C ALA A 58 2.51 -9.63 -18.82
N THR A 59 2.32 -8.60 -17.99
CA THR A 59 2.70 -8.66 -16.58
C THR A 59 2.09 -9.95 -16.05
N PRO A 60 2.88 -10.88 -15.48
CA PRO A 60 2.33 -12.08 -14.87
C PRO A 60 1.19 -11.64 -13.94
N GLU A 61 -0.01 -12.16 -14.16
CA GLU A 61 -1.09 -12.00 -13.20
C GLU A 61 -0.55 -12.54 -11.87
N ALA A 62 -0.56 -11.69 -10.83
CA ALA A 62 -0.06 -12.09 -9.54
C ALA A 62 -0.77 -13.38 -9.12
N SER A 63 -0.02 -14.46 -8.94
CA SER A 63 -0.61 -15.73 -8.55
C SER A 63 -1.26 -15.56 -7.18
N VAL A 64 -2.58 -15.77 -7.12
CA VAL A 64 -3.30 -15.75 -5.84
C VAL A 64 -2.90 -16.98 -5.04
N GLU A 65 -2.13 -16.78 -3.98
CA GLU A 65 -1.76 -17.87 -3.07
C GLU A 65 -2.92 -18.19 -2.12
N THR A 66 -3.11 -19.47 -1.84
CA THR A 66 -4.17 -19.97 -0.95
C THR A 66 -3.63 -21.04 -0.01
N ASP A 67 -4.29 -21.20 1.14
CA ASP A 67 -4.01 -22.30 2.05
C ASP A 67 -4.65 -23.62 1.60
N ALA A 68 -4.53 -24.66 2.43
CA ALA A 68 -5.08 -26.00 2.15
C ALA A 68 -6.62 -26.03 2.03
N TYR A 69 -7.32 -25.01 2.52
CA TYR A 69 -8.77 -24.85 2.41
C TYR A 69 -9.18 -23.94 1.24
N GLY A 70 -8.23 -23.44 0.45
CA GLY A 70 -8.49 -22.49 -0.63
C GLY A 70 -8.72 -21.06 -0.13
N VAL A 71 -8.44 -20.77 1.15
CA VAL A 71 -8.53 -19.40 1.67
C VAL A 71 -7.33 -18.61 1.18
N ARG A 72 -7.60 -17.44 0.62
CA ARG A 72 -6.57 -16.55 0.06
C ARG A 72 -5.66 -15.97 1.14
N PHE A 73 -4.36 -15.97 0.86
CA PHE A 73 -3.40 -15.12 1.55
C PHE A 73 -3.36 -13.73 0.91
N TRP A 74 -3.27 -12.72 1.76
CA TRP A 74 -3.15 -11.31 1.42
C TRP A 74 -1.82 -10.78 1.95
N ASP A 75 -1.24 -9.84 1.22
CA ASP A 75 0.00 -9.13 1.57
C ASP A 75 -0.05 -7.69 1.05
N SER A 76 1.02 -6.94 1.27
CA SER A 76 1.14 -5.53 0.88
C SER A 76 1.20 -5.29 -0.64
N GLU A 77 1.35 -6.33 -1.47
CA GLU A 77 1.33 -6.24 -2.94
C GLU A 77 0.01 -6.71 -3.55
N SER A 78 -0.85 -7.31 -2.74
CA SER A 78 -2.16 -7.79 -3.17
C SER A 78 -3.08 -6.65 -3.64
N ASP A 79 -3.90 -6.94 -4.65
CA ASP A 79 -4.94 -6.00 -5.11
C ASP A 79 -6.02 -5.81 -4.04
N ARG A 80 -6.00 -4.64 -3.39
CA ARG A 80 -7.01 -4.23 -2.39
C ARG A 80 -8.43 -4.21 -2.97
N GLY A 81 -8.58 -3.92 -4.27
CA GLY A 81 -9.88 -3.90 -4.94
C GLY A 81 -10.51 -5.29 -5.11
N ALA A 82 -9.73 -6.35 -4.96
CA ALA A 82 -10.22 -7.72 -5.01
C ALA A 82 -10.80 -8.21 -3.67
N VAL A 83 -10.72 -7.43 -2.60
CA VAL A 83 -11.27 -7.81 -1.29
C VAL A 83 -12.79 -7.81 -1.35
N THR A 84 -13.39 -8.95 -0.96
CA THR A 84 -14.84 -9.06 -0.81
C THR A 84 -15.23 -8.90 0.65
N TYR A 85 -16.16 -7.98 0.90
CA TYR A 85 -16.72 -7.65 2.21
C TYR A 85 -18.08 -8.31 2.40
N GLN A 86 -18.42 -8.64 3.64
CA GLN A 86 -19.70 -9.27 3.98
C GLN A 86 -20.34 -8.59 5.18
N GLU A 87 -21.39 -7.79 4.95
CA GLU A 87 -22.12 -7.11 6.03
C GLU A 87 -22.56 -8.09 7.14
N GLY A 88 -22.24 -7.73 8.39
CA GLY A 88 -22.57 -8.52 9.58
C GLY A 88 -21.67 -9.75 9.82
N ALA A 89 -20.69 -10.03 8.95
CA ALA A 89 -19.73 -11.09 9.21
C ALA A 89 -18.95 -10.79 10.48
N LEU A 90 -18.91 -11.78 11.40
CA LEU A 90 -18.30 -11.63 12.73
C LEU A 90 -18.86 -10.44 13.54
N GLY A 91 -20.08 -9.99 13.23
CA GLY A 91 -20.68 -8.82 13.87
C GLY A 91 -20.11 -7.48 13.44
N MET A 92 -19.26 -7.44 12.40
CA MET A 92 -18.65 -6.23 11.85
C MET A 92 -19.50 -5.62 10.74
N THR A 93 -19.55 -4.28 10.69
CA THR A 93 -20.06 -3.57 9.51
C THR A 93 -19.06 -3.66 8.36
N VAL A 94 -19.48 -3.38 7.11
CA VAL A 94 -18.52 -3.27 5.99
C VAL A 94 -17.45 -2.21 6.27
N ALA A 95 -17.80 -1.07 6.89
CA ALA A 95 -16.84 -0.02 7.22
C ALA A 95 -15.77 -0.49 8.22
N ASP A 96 -16.16 -1.28 9.23
CA ASP A 96 -15.19 -1.86 10.17
C ASP A 96 -14.28 -2.88 9.48
N GLN A 97 -14.80 -3.62 8.50
CA GLN A 97 -13.99 -4.55 7.71
C GLN A 97 -13.01 -3.83 6.80
N GLU A 98 -13.41 -2.70 6.21
CA GLU A 98 -12.52 -1.85 5.40
C GLU A 98 -11.36 -1.32 6.26
N LEU A 99 -11.65 -0.83 7.47
CA LEU A 99 -10.60 -0.41 8.42
C LEU A 99 -9.67 -1.56 8.80
N TYR A 100 -10.21 -2.73 9.10
CA TYR A 100 -9.40 -3.92 9.40
C TYR A 100 -8.49 -4.30 8.24
N VAL A 101 -9.01 -4.27 7.00
CA VAL A 101 -8.22 -4.55 5.80
C VAL A 101 -7.11 -3.53 5.65
N GLU A 102 -7.42 -2.24 5.77
CA GLU A 102 -6.43 -1.17 5.69
C GLU A 102 -5.28 -1.35 6.71
N GLU A 103 -5.63 -1.62 7.97
CA GLU A 103 -4.66 -1.93 9.03
C GLU A 103 -3.75 -3.11 8.63
N LYS A 104 -4.31 -4.22 8.15
CA LYS A 104 -3.51 -5.40 7.76
C LYS A 104 -2.61 -5.16 6.56
N PHE A 105 -3.04 -4.32 5.61
CA PHE A 105 -2.17 -3.91 4.51
C PHE A 105 -1.00 -3.02 4.99
N LEU A 106 -1.23 -2.11 5.94
CA LEU A 106 -0.16 -1.30 6.56
C LEU A 106 0.81 -2.17 7.36
N ILE A 107 0.30 -3.11 8.14
CA ILE A 107 1.11 -4.10 8.87
C ILE A 107 1.99 -4.90 7.89
N SER A 108 1.39 -5.46 6.83
CA SER A 108 2.15 -6.22 5.83
C SER A 108 3.20 -5.37 5.12
N GLN A 109 2.92 -4.09 4.87
CA GLN A 109 3.91 -3.18 4.30
C GLN A 109 5.10 -2.98 5.25
N CYS A 110 4.83 -2.65 6.52
CA CYS A 110 5.87 -2.47 7.54
C CYS A 110 6.73 -3.73 7.70
N MET A 111 6.11 -4.91 7.74
CA MET A 111 6.82 -6.19 7.86
C MET A 111 7.71 -6.44 6.65
N ARG A 112 7.22 -6.17 5.43
CA ARG A 112 8.02 -6.28 4.21
C ARG A 112 9.20 -5.32 4.20
N GLU A 113 9.03 -4.09 4.68
CA GLU A 113 10.13 -3.12 4.82
C GLU A 113 11.21 -3.58 5.81
N GLN A 114 10.86 -4.44 6.76
CA GLN A 114 11.79 -5.13 7.65
C GLN A 114 12.35 -6.45 7.07
N GLY A 115 11.99 -6.79 5.83
CA GLY A 115 12.44 -8.01 5.16
C GLY A 115 11.69 -9.28 5.59
N ILE A 116 10.53 -9.14 6.24
CA ILE A 116 9.68 -10.25 6.68
C ILE A 116 8.52 -10.41 5.71
N ASP A 117 8.37 -11.61 5.16
CA ASP A 117 7.24 -11.98 4.30
C ASP A 117 5.99 -12.24 5.15
N TYR A 118 5.29 -11.16 5.51
CA TYR A 118 4.05 -11.22 6.27
C TYR A 118 2.84 -11.31 5.35
N ARG A 119 2.14 -12.43 5.49
CA ARG A 119 0.86 -12.72 4.86
C ARG A 119 -0.23 -12.87 5.91
N PHE A 120 -1.45 -12.45 5.57
CA PHE A 120 -2.61 -12.54 6.44
C PHE A 120 -3.82 -13.14 5.72
N ARG A 121 -4.78 -13.63 6.50
CA ARG A 121 -6.09 -14.11 6.02
C ARG A 121 -7.19 -13.25 6.64
N LEU A 122 -8.24 -12.99 5.88
CA LEU A 122 -9.36 -12.19 6.37
C LEU A 122 -10.30 -13.08 7.18
N PRO A 123 -10.67 -12.69 8.41
CA PRO A 123 -11.34 -13.60 9.35
C PRO A 123 -12.76 -14.00 8.89
N TRP A 124 -13.42 -13.18 8.07
CA TRP A 124 -14.70 -13.51 7.44
C TRP A 124 -14.59 -14.36 6.16
N GLN A 125 -13.37 -14.64 5.70
CA GLN A 125 -13.10 -15.50 4.54
C GLN A 125 -12.51 -16.86 4.95
N LEU A 126 -12.32 -17.10 6.25
CA LEU A 126 -11.77 -18.36 6.76
C LEU A 126 -12.75 -19.52 6.53
N HIS A 127 -12.18 -20.69 6.29
CA HIS A 127 -12.95 -21.92 6.21
C HIS A 127 -13.45 -22.32 7.61
N PRO A 128 -14.71 -22.76 7.79
CA PRO A 128 -15.25 -23.09 9.12
C PRO A 128 -14.49 -24.19 9.88
N GLU A 129 -13.83 -25.08 9.14
CA GLU A 129 -13.03 -26.17 9.69
C GLU A 129 -11.59 -25.78 10.00
N ASP A 130 -11.15 -24.59 9.56
CA ASP A 130 -9.83 -24.09 9.90
C ASP A 130 -9.78 -23.77 11.41
N LYS A 131 -8.77 -24.34 12.07
CA LYS A 131 -8.50 -24.16 13.50
C LYS A 131 -7.14 -23.51 13.75
N SER A 132 -6.40 -23.17 12.69
CA SER A 132 -5.13 -22.48 12.82
C SER A 132 -5.34 -21.05 13.28
N GLU A 133 -4.50 -20.60 14.21
CA GLU A 133 -4.37 -19.18 14.54
C GLU A 133 -3.73 -18.41 13.38
N ALA A 134 -3.96 -17.10 13.31
CA ALA A 134 -3.52 -16.28 12.18
C ALA A 134 -1.99 -16.26 11.95
N ASN A 135 -1.21 -16.57 13.00
CA ASN A 135 0.23 -16.34 13.08
C ASN A 135 1.04 -17.57 13.54
N GLU A 136 0.47 -18.78 13.53
CA GLU A 136 1.16 -20.00 14.00
C GLU A 136 2.45 -20.30 13.22
N GLN A 137 2.56 -19.77 12.01
CA GLN A 137 3.73 -19.93 11.14
C GLN A 137 4.91 -19.01 11.49
N TYR A 138 4.73 -18.02 12.36
CA TYR A 138 5.75 -17.01 12.66
C TYR A 138 6.61 -17.39 13.87
N GLY A 139 7.92 -17.17 13.75
CA GLY A 139 8.86 -17.31 14.86
C GLY A 139 8.84 -16.11 15.80
N GLU A 140 9.64 -16.19 16.87
CA GLU A 140 9.72 -15.13 17.87
C GLU A 140 10.15 -13.77 17.28
N ALA A 141 11.06 -13.77 16.30
CA ALA A 141 11.54 -12.54 15.68
C ALA A 141 10.45 -11.86 14.84
N GLU A 142 9.67 -12.64 14.09
CA GLU A 142 8.55 -12.13 13.31
C GLU A 142 7.40 -11.65 14.21
N LEU A 143 7.13 -12.36 15.30
CA LEU A 143 6.15 -11.92 16.30
C LEU A 143 6.59 -10.65 17.01
N LEU A 144 7.88 -10.49 17.30
CA LEU A 144 8.44 -9.27 17.87
C LEU A 144 8.35 -8.09 16.89
N ALA A 145 8.64 -8.31 15.60
CA ALA A 145 8.45 -7.27 14.58
C ALA A 145 6.98 -6.88 14.43
N LEU A 146 6.06 -7.84 14.55
CA LEU A 146 4.62 -7.61 14.43
C LEU A 146 4.06 -6.83 15.63
N TYR A 147 4.33 -7.28 16.85
CA TYR A 147 3.68 -6.80 18.06
C TYR A 147 4.54 -5.90 18.95
N GLY A 148 5.84 -5.82 18.68
CA GLY A 148 6.78 -5.13 19.54
C GLY A 148 7.14 -5.92 20.80
N GLU A 149 7.95 -5.31 21.66
CA GLU A 149 8.37 -5.93 22.92
C GLU A 149 7.16 -6.04 23.87
N PRO A 150 6.95 -7.19 24.53
CA PRO A 150 5.89 -7.30 25.52
C PRO A 150 6.12 -6.26 26.63
N SER A 151 5.13 -5.42 26.89
CA SER A 151 5.15 -4.45 27.98
C SER A 151 5.49 -5.17 29.30
N THR A 152 6.71 -4.96 29.80
CA THR A 152 7.18 -5.64 31.02
C THR A 152 6.73 -4.92 32.30
N SER A 153 5.84 -3.93 32.21
CA SER A 153 5.61 -3.00 33.31
C SER A 153 4.18 -3.02 33.83
N GLU A 154 3.88 -4.02 34.67
CA GLU A 154 2.72 -3.96 35.56
C GLU A 154 2.91 -2.91 36.69
N THR A 155 4.10 -2.31 36.82
CA THR A 155 4.48 -1.43 37.94
C THR A 155 4.93 -0.02 37.54
N ALA A 156 5.06 0.32 36.25
CA ALA A 156 5.36 1.69 35.85
C ALA A 156 4.10 2.56 35.95
N ALA A 157 4.27 3.78 36.49
CA ALA A 157 3.29 4.85 36.31
C ALA A 157 2.95 4.98 34.81
N PRO A 158 1.71 5.39 34.45
CA PRO A 158 1.30 5.47 33.05
C PRO A 158 2.24 6.42 32.30
N ALA A 159 3.18 5.85 31.55
CA ALA A 159 3.94 6.58 30.56
C ALA A 159 2.97 6.93 29.40
N PRO A 160 3.22 8.03 28.67
CA PRO A 160 2.51 8.28 27.42
C PRO A 160 2.62 7.06 26.50
N TYR A 161 1.52 6.75 25.78
CA TYR A 161 1.55 5.70 24.76
C TYR A 161 2.62 6.04 23.71
N ASP A 162 3.45 5.06 23.38
CA ASP A 162 4.51 5.17 22.38
C ASP A 162 4.33 4.04 21.37
N TRP A 163 3.62 4.34 20.28
CA TRP A 163 3.30 3.39 19.22
C TRP A 163 4.54 2.72 18.62
N THR A 164 5.72 3.35 18.71
CA THR A 164 6.97 2.82 18.15
C THR A 164 7.44 1.57 18.88
N GLN A 165 6.95 1.32 20.10
CA GLN A 165 7.27 0.13 20.90
C GLN A 165 6.37 -1.06 20.58
N HIS A 166 5.32 -0.86 19.77
CA HIS A 166 4.28 -1.85 19.46
C HIS A 166 4.43 -2.50 18.07
N GLY A 167 5.66 -2.49 17.53
CA GLY A 167 5.99 -3.13 16.26
C GLY A 167 5.19 -2.57 15.07
N CYS A 168 4.96 -3.42 14.06
CA CYS A 168 4.17 -3.05 12.88
C CYS A 168 2.69 -2.83 13.17
N THR A 169 2.13 -3.44 14.22
CA THR A 169 0.77 -3.12 14.68
C THR A 169 0.67 -1.69 15.17
N GLY A 170 1.60 -1.24 16.03
CA GLY A 170 1.65 0.14 16.50
C GLY A 170 1.84 1.16 15.37
N PHE A 171 2.70 0.84 14.40
CA PHE A 171 2.86 1.66 13.19
C PHE A 171 1.53 1.83 12.43
N ALA A 172 0.80 0.74 12.18
CA ALA A 172 -0.47 0.82 11.46
C ALA A 172 -1.53 1.62 12.23
N GLU A 173 -1.63 1.42 13.54
CA GLU A 173 -2.54 2.21 14.40
C GLU A 173 -2.21 3.70 14.36
N HIS A 174 -0.92 4.06 14.38
CA HIS A 174 -0.47 5.45 14.28
C HIS A 174 -0.83 6.08 12.93
N GLU A 175 -0.52 5.40 11.82
CA GLU A 175 -0.83 5.89 10.47
C GLU A 175 -2.35 6.06 10.25
N MET A 176 -3.16 5.22 10.89
CA MET A 176 -4.62 5.31 10.86
C MET A 176 -5.19 6.32 11.87
N GLY A 177 -4.37 6.91 12.73
CA GLY A 177 -4.80 7.83 13.80
C GLY A 177 -5.62 7.16 14.91
N GLN A 178 -5.43 5.85 15.13
CA GLN A 178 -6.14 5.03 16.12
C GLN A 178 -5.37 4.85 17.44
N ASP A 179 -4.15 5.37 17.52
CA ASP A 179 -3.24 5.26 18.67
C ASP A 179 -3.58 6.20 19.85
N GLY A 180 -4.55 7.10 19.67
CA GLY A 180 -4.97 8.06 20.69
C GLY A 180 -3.98 9.20 20.94
N THR A 181 -3.02 9.43 20.03
CA THR A 181 -2.00 10.50 20.18
C THR A 181 -2.26 11.76 19.33
N VAL A 182 -3.37 11.79 18.58
CA VAL A 182 -3.81 12.92 17.73
C VAL A 182 -4.49 14.08 18.45
#